data_AF-A0A2K4XDW6-F1
#
_entry.id   AF-A0A2K4XDW6-F1
#
_cell.length_a   1.000
_cell.length_b   1.000
_cell.length_c   1.000
_cell.angle_alpha   90.00
_cell.angle_beta   90.00
_cell.angle_gamma   90.00
#
_symmetry.space_group_name_H-M   'P 1'
#
loop_
_entity.id
_entity.type
_entity.pdbx_description
1 polymer ?
#
loop_
_entity_poly.entity_id
_entity_poly.type
_entity_poly.pdbx_seq_one_letter_code
_entity_poly.pdbx_strand_id
1 'polypeptide(L)'
;MKTDDVVYNLLNEISVQFPDVKALMSIYDEDETTFKMEAFAKATTHAFALGYMEQAQRYLSFMAEKLINAEAKVIEYIDVYYVETLFWCASSHTIAVGWPLVPGNLQKLYINFHGKAPQN
;
A
#
# COMPACT_ATOMS: atom_id res chain seq x y z
N MET A 1 -22.62 6.76 9.16
CA MET A 1 -21.25 6.26 9.36
C MET A 1 -20.39 7.47 9.61
N LYS A 2 -19.64 7.50 10.73
CA LYS A 2 -18.69 8.59 10.91
C LYS A 2 -17.56 8.33 9.92
N THR A 3 -17.10 9.38 9.27
CA THR A 3 -16.19 9.32 8.14
C THR A 3 -14.89 8.55 8.41
N ASP A 4 -14.49 8.34 9.66
CA ASP A 4 -13.26 7.61 10.00
C ASP A 4 -13.44 6.08 9.98
N ASP A 5 -14.70 5.60 10.08
CA ASP A 5 -15.03 4.19 10.17
C ASP A 5 -14.50 3.38 8.98
N VAL A 6 -14.54 3.94 7.76
CA VAL A 6 -14.08 3.24 6.54
C VAL A 6 -12.57 3.03 6.48
N VAL A 7 -11.79 3.96 7.03
CA VAL A 7 -10.32 3.86 7.08
C VAL A 7 -9.91 2.82 8.12
N TYR A 8 -10.52 2.87 9.30
CA TYR A 8 -10.29 1.86 10.34
C TYR A 8 -10.68 0.45 9.86
N ASN A 9 -11.78 0.32 9.11
CA ASN A 9 -12.18 -0.95 8.51
C ASN A 9 -11.12 -1.48 7.55
N LEU A 10 -10.59 -0.65 6.65
CA LEU A 10 -9.53 -1.06 5.72
C LEU A 10 -8.27 -1.53 6.48
N LEU A 11 -7.82 -0.76 7.49
CA LEU A 11 -6.64 -1.11 8.29
C LEU A 11 -6.84 -2.41 9.08
N ASN A 12 -8.06 -2.63 9.60
CA ASN A 12 -8.42 -3.85 10.29
C ASN A 12 -8.43 -5.06 9.31
N GLU A 13 -8.97 -4.90 8.11
CA GLU A 13 -8.94 -5.93 7.07
C GLU A 13 -7.50 -6.32 6.70
N ILE A 14 -6.62 -5.34 6.50
CA ILE A 14 -5.19 -5.58 6.26
C ILE A 14 -4.58 -6.39 7.42
N SER A 15 -4.85 -5.98 8.65
CA SER A 15 -4.32 -6.63 9.85
C SER A 15 -4.83 -8.07 10.04
N VAL A 16 -6.06 -8.36 9.63
CA VAL A 16 -6.63 -9.71 9.68
C VAL A 16 -6.03 -10.60 8.59
N GLN A 17 -5.84 -10.06 7.39
CA GLN A 17 -5.38 -10.83 6.23
C GLN A 17 -3.86 -11.05 6.21
N PHE A 18 -3.09 -10.14 6.81
CA PHE A 18 -1.62 -10.12 6.78
C PHE A 18 -1.05 -9.98 8.20
N PRO A 19 -0.87 -11.09 8.93
CA PRO A 19 -0.40 -11.07 10.33
C PRO A 19 0.98 -10.45 10.53
N ASP A 20 1.85 -10.55 9.53
CA ASP A 20 3.14 -9.90 9.44
C ASP A 20 3.02 -8.37 9.36
N VAL A 21 2.10 -7.86 8.53
CA VAL A 21 1.80 -6.43 8.46
C VAL A 21 1.13 -5.95 9.75
N LYS A 22 0.25 -6.76 10.36
CA LYS A 22 -0.34 -6.45 11.67
C LYS A 22 0.73 -6.14 12.71
N ALA A 23 1.79 -6.95 12.78
CA ALA A 23 2.90 -6.70 13.70
C ALA A 23 3.59 -5.35 13.42
N LEU A 24 3.74 -4.96 12.15
CA LEU A 24 4.29 -3.66 11.74
C LEU A 24 3.35 -2.48 12.03
N MET A 25 2.03 -2.69 11.99
CA MET A 25 1.04 -1.67 12.32
C MET A 25 0.86 -1.49 13.84
N SER A 26 1.04 -2.56 14.62
CA SER A 26 0.89 -2.56 16.09
C SER A 26 1.92 -1.71 16.86
N ILE A 27 2.93 -1.18 16.16
CA ILE A 27 3.92 -0.27 16.75
C ILE A 27 3.36 1.14 16.92
N TYR A 28 2.30 1.46 16.18
CA TYR A 28 1.65 2.77 16.16
C TYR A 28 0.35 2.75 16.95
N ASP A 29 -0.01 3.89 17.53
CA ASP A 29 -1.25 4.06 18.29
C ASP A 29 -2.48 3.86 17.41
N GLU A 30 -3.64 3.61 18.03
CA GLU A 30 -4.86 3.23 17.30
C GLU A 30 -5.21 4.23 16.18
N ASP A 31 -5.13 5.52 16.49
CA ASP A 31 -5.48 6.67 15.66
C ASP A 31 -4.39 7.13 14.68
N GLU A 32 -3.18 6.57 14.78
CA GLU A 32 -2.06 6.80 13.85
C GLU A 32 -2.25 6.07 12.50
N THR A 33 -3.41 6.26 11.89
CA THR A 33 -3.84 5.59 10.66
C THR A 33 -2.84 5.78 9.51
N THR A 34 -2.39 7.02 9.29
CA THR A 34 -1.35 7.38 8.30
C THR A 34 -0.13 6.48 8.40
N PHE A 35 0.50 6.40 9.58
CA PHE A 35 1.72 5.60 9.75
C PHE A 35 1.48 4.10 9.54
N LYS A 36 0.29 3.60 9.88
CA LYS A 36 -0.09 2.21 9.61
C LYS A 36 -0.18 1.92 8.11
N MET A 37 -0.80 2.81 7.33
CA MET A 37 -0.87 2.63 5.88
C MET A 37 0.50 2.75 5.22
N GLU A 38 1.34 3.70 5.67
CA GLU A 38 2.73 3.77 5.22
C GLU A 38 3.51 2.50 5.55
N ALA A 39 3.31 1.92 6.73
CA ALA A 39 3.95 0.66 7.12
C ALA A 39 3.57 -0.47 6.16
N PHE A 40 2.32 -0.50 5.67
CA PHE A 40 1.90 -1.47 4.67
C PHE A 40 2.55 -1.25 3.29
N ALA A 41 2.66 0.01 2.84
CA ALA A 41 3.36 0.35 1.61
C ALA A 41 4.86 0.00 1.67
N LYS A 42 5.50 0.30 2.82
CA LYS A 42 6.89 -0.08 3.11
C LYS A 42 7.06 -1.60 3.13
N ALA A 43 6.13 -2.35 3.74
CA ALA A 43 6.13 -3.81 3.73
C ALA A 43 6.03 -4.37 2.31
N THR A 44 5.20 -3.77 1.45
CA THR A 44 5.09 -4.15 0.03
C THR A 44 6.41 -3.97 -0.71
N THR A 45 7.03 -2.80 -0.55
CA THR A 45 8.33 -2.49 -1.16
C THR A 45 9.44 -3.42 -0.62
N HIS A 46 9.43 -3.69 0.68
CA HIS A 46 10.41 -4.54 1.34
C HIS A 46 10.32 -6.00 0.90
N ALA A 47 9.09 -6.52 0.69
CA ALA A 47 8.90 -7.86 0.14
C ALA A 47 9.56 -8.01 -1.24
N PHE A 48 9.47 -6.99 -2.11
CA PHE A 48 10.23 -6.98 -3.36
C PHE A 48 11.74 -6.94 -3.14
N ALA A 49 12.22 -6.10 -2.22
CA ALA A 49 13.65 -5.98 -1.92
C ALA A 49 14.25 -7.30 -1.40
N LEU A 50 13.47 -8.11 -0.68
CA LEU A 50 13.87 -9.42 -0.17
C LEU A 50 13.62 -10.58 -1.16
N GLY A 51 13.02 -10.32 -2.32
CA GLY A 51 12.68 -11.35 -3.30
C GLY A 51 11.43 -12.17 -2.96
N TYR A 52 10.61 -11.74 -2.00
CA TYR A 52 9.34 -12.37 -1.63
C TYR A 52 8.21 -11.97 -2.59
N MET A 53 8.38 -12.35 -3.86
CA MET A 53 7.54 -11.88 -4.97
C MET A 53 6.05 -12.24 -4.78
N GLU A 54 5.74 -13.45 -4.32
CA GLU A 54 4.36 -13.88 -4.08
C GLU A 54 3.69 -13.06 -2.97
N GLN A 55 4.43 -12.76 -1.89
CA GLN A 55 3.93 -11.95 -0.79
C GLN A 55 3.67 -10.50 -1.24
N ALA A 56 4.61 -9.91 -1.97
CA ALA A 56 4.46 -8.56 -2.53
C ALA A 56 3.24 -8.47 -3.46
N GLN A 57 3.07 -9.47 -4.34
CA GLN A 57 1.90 -9.55 -5.23
C GLN A 57 0.60 -9.70 -4.44
N ARG A 58 0.56 -10.48 -3.36
CA ARG A 58 -0.64 -10.59 -2.51
C ARG A 58 -1.05 -9.25 -1.90
N TYR A 59 -0.10 -8.44 -1.45
CA TYR A 59 -0.42 -7.09 -0.94
C TYR A 59 -0.92 -6.16 -2.05
N LEU A 60 -0.28 -6.17 -3.22
CA LEU A 60 -0.70 -5.37 -4.37
C LEU A 60 -2.09 -5.77 -4.87
N SER A 61 -2.37 -7.06 -4.98
CA SER A 61 -3.69 -7.57 -5.38
C SER A 61 -4.77 -7.14 -4.39
N PHE A 62 -4.50 -7.23 -3.08
CA PHE A 62 -5.43 -6.74 -2.07
C PHE A 62 -5.78 -5.25 -2.28
N MET A 63 -4.76 -4.40 -2.47
CA MET A 63 -4.99 -2.97 -2.69
C MET A 63 -5.71 -2.68 -4.02
N ALA A 64 -5.34 -3.40 -5.08
CA ALA A 64 -6.00 -3.27 -6.37
C ALA A 64 -7.47 -3.69 -6.33
N GLU A 65 -7.80 -4.78 -5.62
CA GLU A 65 -9.17 -5.23 -5.40
C GLU A 65 -9.97 -4.22 -4.58
N LYS A 66 -9.38 -3.67 -3.51
CA LYS A 66 -10.04 -2.66 -2.67
C LYS A 66 -10.43 -1.42 -3.47
N LEU A 67 -9.62 -1.02 -4.44
CA LEU A 67 -9.91 0.16 -5.28
C LEU A 67 -11.09 0.00 -6.25
N ILE A 68 -11.49 -1.21 -6.64
CA ILE A 68 -12.51 -1.41 -7.69
C ILE A 68 -13.85 -0.79 -7.31
N ASN A 69 -14.24 -0.90 -6.04
CA ASN A 69 -15.52 -0.40 -5.51
C ASN A 69 -15.33 0.47 -4.26
N ALA A 70 -14.13 1.03 -4.06
CA ALA A 70 -13.84 1.86 -2.90
C ALA A 70 -14.68 3.14 -2.89
N GLU A 71 -15.11 3.53 -1.70
CA GLU A 71 -15.65 4.87 -1.47
C GLU A 71 -14.57 5.94 -1.72
N ALA A 72 -14.97 7.14 -2.12
CA ALA A 72 -14.04 8.22 -2.47
C ALA A 72 -12.99 8.50 -1.38
N LYS A 73 -13.38 8.42 -0.10
CA LYS A 73 -12.46 8.62 1.04
C LYS A 73 -11.40 7.51 1.14
N VAL A 74 -11.75 6.26 0.85
CA VAL A 74 -10.79 5.15 0.82
C VAL A 74 -9.82 5.32 -0.35
N ILE A 75 -10.31 5.76 -1.51
CA ILE A 75 -9.45 6.05 -2.66
C ILE A 75 -8.46 7.16 -2.32
N GLU A 76 -8.92 8.29 -1.78
CA GLU A 76 -8.07 9.40 -1.35
C GLU A 76 -7.03 8.95 -0.32
N TYR A 77 -7.46 8.16 0.68
CA TYR A 77 -6.57 7.63 1.70
C TYR A 77 -5.46 6.73 1.14
N ILE A 78 -5.79 5.88 0.16
CA ILE A 78 -4.83 5.00 -0.52
C ILE A 78 -3.88 5.83 -1.40
N ASP A 79 -4.42 6.79 -2.16
CA ASP A 79 -3.65 7.65 -3.07
C ASP A 79 -2.63 8.51 -2.33
N VAL A 80 -2.99 9.01 -1.14
CA VAL A 80 -2.05 9.74 -0.29
C VAL A 80 -1.10 8.78 0.41
N TYR A 81 -1.56 7.93 1.33
CA TYR A 81 -0.62 7.30 2.27
C TYR A 81 0.04 6.01 1.76
N TYR A 82 -0.64 5.25 0.90
CA TYR A 82 -0.05 4.03 0.33
C TYR A 82 0.80 4.35 -0.90
N VAL A 83 0.24 5.11 -1.83
CA VAL A 83 0.86 5.39 -3.14
C VAL A 83 2.04 6.36 -3.03
N GLU A 84 1.97 7.39 -2.18
CA GLU A 84 3.13 8.27 -1.89
C GLU A 84 4.33 7.46 -1.40
N THR A 85 4.07 6.49 -0.53
CA THR A 85 5.09 5.70 0.16
C THR A 85 5.62 4.52 -0.65
N LEU A 86 4.83 4.00 -1.60
CA LEU A 86 5.22 2.84 -2.39
C LEU A 86 6.50 3.14 -3.21
N PHE A 87 7.49 2.25 -3.14
CA PHE A 87 8.83 2.44 -3.72
C PHE A 87 9.64 3.63 -3.18
N TRP A 88 9.20 4.30 -2.11
CA TRP A 88 10.01 5.34 -1.48
C TRP A 88 11.36 4.78 -1.02
N CYS A 89 12.45 5.43 -1.42
CA CYS A 89 13.84 4.98 -1.19
C CYS A 89 14.14 3.54 -1.67
N ALA A 90 13.36 2.99 -2.61
CA ALA A 90 13.62 1.66 -3.16
C ALA A 90 14.81 1.67 -4.13
N SER A 91 15.62 0.61 -4.10
CA SER A 91 16.72 0.46 -5.06
C SER A 91 16.20 0.33 -6.50
N SER A 92 17.01 0.70 -7.49
CA SER A 92 16.65 0.56 -8.90
C SER A 92 16.38 -0.91 -9.28
N HIS A 93 17.01 -1.88 -8.60
CA HIS A 93 16.69 -3.30 -8.74
C HIS A 93 15.29 -3.62 -8.22
N THR A 94 14.95 -3.18 -7.00
CA THR A 94 13.63 -3.36 -6.37
C THR A 94 12.52 -2.78 -7.24
N ILE A 95 12.73 -1.59 -7.81
CA ILE A 95 11.79 -0.95 -8.73
C ILE A 95 11.66 -1.77 -10.02
N ALA A 96 12.78 -2.19 -10.62
CA ALA A 96 12.76 -2.94 -11.88
C ALA A 96 12.00 -4.27 -11.77
N VAL A 97 12.08 -4.95 -10.62
CA VAL A 97 11.34 -6.20 -10.38
C VAL A 97 9.90 -5.96 -9.92
N GLY A 98 9.66 -4.91 -9.14
CA GLY A 98 8.35 -4.66 -8.51
C GLY A 98 7.38 -3.90 -9.40
N TRP A 99 7.82 -2.85 -10.09
CA TRP A 99 6.94 -1.99 -10.88
C TRP A 99 6.13 -2.73 -11.97
N PRO A 100 6.72 -3.67 -12.74
CA PRO A 100 5.95 -4.44 -13.72
C PRO A 100 4.83 -5.30 -13.12
N LEU A 101 4.88 -5.58 -11.82
CA LEU A 101 3.90 -6.39 -11.10
C LEU A 101 2.82 -5.56 -10.41
N VAL A 102 2.93 -4.24 -10.41
CA VAL A 102 1.90 -3.35 -9.87
C VAL A 102 0.67 -3.41 -10.79
N PRO A 103 -0.53 -3.71 -10.26
CA PRO A 103 -1.77 -3.71 -11.04
C PRO A 103 -2.05 -2.36 -11.71
N GLY A 104 -2.66 -2.38 -12.90
CA GLY A 104 -2.80 -1.17 -13.73
C GLY A 104 -3.59 -0.02 -13.07
N ASN A 105 -4.55 -0.30 -12.20
CA ASN A 105 -5.27 0.72 -11.44
C ASN A 105 -4.37 1.42 -10.40
N LEU A 106 -3.51 0.65 -9.72
CA LEU A 106 -2.49 1.19 -8.81
C LEU A 106 -1.38 1.93 -9.56
N GLN A 107 -0.93 1.43 -10.70
CA GLN A 107 0.03 2.15 -11.55
C GLN A 107 -0.53 3.51 -11.97
N LYS A 108 -1.82 3.57 -12.33
CA LYS A 108 -2.49 4.82 -12.69
C LYS A 108 -2.55 5.80 -11.52
N LEU A 109 -2.93 5.35 -10.31
CA LEU A 109 -2.89 6.20 -9.12
C LEU A 109 -1.47 6.72 -8.86
N TYR A 110 -0.48 5.82 -8.89
CA TYR A 110 0.92 6.19 -8.70
C TYR A 110 1.39 7.26 -9.68
N ILE A 111 1.15 7.08 -10.98
CA ILE A 111 1.56 8.04 -12.00
C ILE A 111 0.79 9.36 -11.84
N ASN A 112 -0.49 9.32 -11.45
CA ASN A 112 -1.25 10.55 -11.21
C ASN A 112 -0.71 11.34 -10.02
N PHE A 113 -0.32 10.65 -8.95
CA PHE A 113 0.23 11.27 -7.74
C PHE A 113 1.65 11.81 -7.98
N HIS A 114 2.55 10.98 -8.54
CA HIS A 114 3.98 11.30 -8.70
C HIS A 114 4.34 11.95 -10.05
N GLY A 115 3.41 11.97 -11.01
CA GLY A 115 3.62 12.45 -12.38
C GLY A 115 4.40 11.49 -13.30
N LYS A 116 4.97 10.40 -12.76
CA LYS A 116 5.78 9.42 -13.51
C LYS A 116 5.84 8.07 -12.80
N ALA A 117 6.32 7.05 -13.51
CA ALA A 117 6.68 5.76 -12.93
C ALA A 117 7.85 5.90 -11.92
N PRO A 118 7.97 4.99 -10.93
CA PRO A 118 9.04 5.02 -9.95
C PRO A 118 10.40 4.96 -10.63
N GLN A 119 11.33 5.79 -10.17
CA GLN A 119 12.71 5.88 -10.65
C GLN A 119 13.61 6.07 -9.44
N ASN A 120 14.77 5.42 -9.43
CA ASN A 120 15.81 5.61 -8.43
C ASN A 120 17.14 5.85 -9.14
#